data_AF-A0A7R9GZQ3-F1
#
_entry.id   AF-A0A7R9GZQ3-F1
#
_cell.length_a   1.000
_cell.length_b   1.000
_cell.length_c   1.000
_cell.angle_alpha   90.00
_cell.angle_beta   90.00
_cell.angle_gamma   90.00
#
_symmetry.space_group_name_H-M   'P 1'
#
loop_
_entity.id
_entity.type
_entity.pdbx_description
1 polymer ?
#
loop_
_entity_poly.entity_id
_entity_poly.type
_entity_poly.pdbx_seq_one_letter_code
_entity_poly.pdbx_strand_id
1 'polypeptide(L)'
;MKNTVAVVLTIMLGWHTAHGAVSKFPPNFKRCSKTNPNFDECVRDAAEDAVHQLKNGEPNLGVFPLDPLEITSLGISQGQGPVSISLRFDNVKLHGISEVKVTSHKSDLDNYVMNTDVLNPKLELLSDYEISGRILLLPITGKGKCNVTLSELKSHIYQKGEPVFKNGKMYLNDSIFEFKMQELGRMYLDLENLFNGDKALGDNMNAFLNENWWELFKELRPALDEALSQVFHNIANRFFLKVPYDIIFPKEL
;
A
#
# COMPACT_ATOMS: atom_id res chain seq x y z
N MET A 1 -56.85 49.91 -14.66
CA MET A 1 -55.99 49.84 -15.86
C MET A 1 -54.57 49.66 -15.36
N LYS A 2 -54.13 48.43 -15.03
CA LYS A 2 -53.41 47.48 -15.91
C LYS A 2 -52.26 48.15 -16.67
N ASN A 3 -51.03 47.86 -16.25
CA ASN A 3 -49.90 47.50 -17.13
C ASN A 3 -48.73 47.00 -16.25
N THR A 4 -48.72 45.70 -16.01
CA THR A 4 -47.60 44.95 -15.43
C THR A 4 -46.85 44.31 -16.59
N VAL A 5 -45.58 44.64 -16.77
CA VAL A 5 -44.68 44.02 -17.75
C VAL A 5 -44.34 42.62 -17.25
N ALA A 6 -44.78 41.60 -17.99
CA ALA A 6 -44.43 40.20 -17.74
C ALA A 6 -43.14 39.85 -18.49
N VAL A 7 -42.08 39.52 -17.74
CA VAL A 7 -40.85 38.94 -18.27
C VAL A 7 -41.10 37.44 -18.45
N VAL A 8 -41.11 36.97 -19.69
CA VAL A 8 -41.17 35.54 -20.02
C VAL A 8 -39.74 34.99 -19.93
N LEU A 9 -39.45 34.24 -18.86
CA LEU A 9 -38.24 33.43 -18.72
C LEU A 9 -38.55 32.02 -19.25
N THR A 10 -38.13 31.75 -20.48
CA THR A 10 -38.12 30.40 -21.04
C THR A 10 -37.04 29.58 -20.32
N ILE A 11 -37.46 28.72 -19.40
CA ILE A 11 -36.62 27.67 -18.83
C ILE A 11 -36.44 26.61 -19.92
N MET A 12 -35.35 26.69 -20.68
CA MET A 12 -34.82 25.54 -21.39
C MET A 12 -34.34 24.54 -20.34
N LEU A 13 -35.18 23.56 -20.01
CA LEU A 13 -34.79 22.33 -19.33
C LEU A 13 -33.83 21.56 -20.26
N GLY A 14 -32.58 22.01 -20.32
CA GLY A 14 -31.49 21.19 -20.78
C GLY A 14 -31.28 20.09 -19.75
N TRP A 15 -31.87 18.92 -19.98
CA TRP A 15 -31.41 17.68 -19.37
C TRP A 15 -29.97 17.44 -19.84
N HIS A 16 -29.01 18.06 -19.16
CA HIS A 16 -27.67 17.52 -19.11
C HIS A 16 -27.76 16.31 -18.19
N THR A 17 -28.03 15.15 -18.79
CA THR A 17 -27.57 13.90 -18.19
C THR A 17 -26.06 14.02 -18.09
N ALA A 18 -25.59 14.43 -16.91
CA ALA A 18 -24.20 14.27 -16.52
C ALA A 18 -23.93 12.77 -16.54
N HIS A 19 -23.59 12.26 -17.72
CA HIS A 19 -22.93 10.98 -17.87
C HIS A 19 -21.59 11.17 -17.19
N GLY A 20 -21.55 10.93 -15.87
CA GLY A 20 -20.31 10.86 -15.13
C GLY A 20 -19.38 9.97 -15.93
N ALA A 21 -18.26 10.54 -16.39
CA ALA A 21 -17.29 9.80 -17.18
C ALA A 21 -16.91 8.57 -16.36
N VAL A 22 -17.35 7.41 -16.81
CA VAL A 22 -16.87 6.14 -16.27
C VAL A 22 -15.37 6.18 -16.54
N SER A 23 -14.56 6.16 -15.48
CA SER A 23 -13.12 5.96 -15.60
C SER A 23 -12.91 4.78 -16.53
N LYS A 24 -12.35 5.04 -17.72
CA LYS A 24 -12.07 3.97 -18.67
C LYS A 24 -10.99 3.12 -18.04
N PHE A 25 -11.35 1.90 -17.65
CA PHE A 25 -10.38 0.92 -17.19
C PHE A 25 -9.38 0.67 -18.33
N PRO A 26 -8.07 0.80 -18.09
CA PRO A 26 -7.11 0.73 -19.19
C PRO A 26 -7.14 -0.66 -19.85
N PRO A 27 -7.16 -0.72 -21.19
CA PRO A 27 -7.39 -1.97 -21.93
C PRO A 27 -6.27 -3.00 -21.78
N ASN A 28 -5.09 -2.56 -21.36
CA ASN A 28 -3.90 -3.37 -21.11
C ASN A 28 -3.97 -4.14 -19.78
N PHE A 29 -4.87 -3.77 -18.85
CA PHE A 29 -5.03 -4.50 -17.60
C PHE A 29 -5.81 -5.80 -17.86
N LYS A 30 -5.24 -6.92 -17.43
CA LYS A 30 -5.92 -8.22 -17.44
C LYS A 30 -7.21 -8.15 -16.61
N ARG A 31 -8.25 -8.81 -17.10
CA ARG A 31 -9.56 -8.89 -16.45
C ARG A 31 -9.98 -10.34 -16.33
N CYS A 32 -10.66 -10.67 -15.23
CA CYS A 32 -11.04 -12.04 -14.91
C CYS A 32 -12.55 -12.14 -14.81
N SER A 33 -13.12 -12.92 -15.74
CA SER A 33 -14.55 -13.24 -15.71
C SER A 33 -14.87 -14.10 -14.48
N LYS A 34 -15.90 -13.74 -13.72
CA LYS A 34 -16.40 -14.52 -12.57
C LYS A 34 -16.84 -15.94 -12.93
N THR A 35 -17.11 -16.18 -14.21
CA THR A 35 -17.50 -17.50 -14.74
C THR A 35 -16.30 -18.35 -15.17
N ASN A 36 -15.07 -17.84 -15.05
CA ASN A 36 -13.86 -18.58 -15.35
C ASN A 36 -13.68 -19.74 -14.33
N PRO A 37 -13.53 -21.01 -14.76
CA PRO A 37 -13.26 -22.12 -13.83
C PRO A 37 -11.95 -21.96 -13.05
N ASN A 38 -10.99 -21.20 -13.58
CA ASN A 38 -9.71 -20.87 -12.96
C ASN A 38 -9.68 -19.39 -12.54
N PHE A 39 -10.76 -18.93 -11.91
CA PHE A 39 -10.94 -17.52 -11.55
C PHE A 39 -9.80 -17.01 -10.66
N ASP A 40 -9.44 -17.75 -9.62
CA ASP A 40 -8.41 -17.34 -8.67
C ASP A 40 -7.01 -17.27 -9.32
N GLU A 41 -6.65 -18.22 -10.19
CA GLU A 41 -5.39 -18.13 -10.94
C GLU A 41 -5.38 -16.93 -11.89
N CYS A 42 -6.51 -16.64 -12.53
CA CYS A 42 -6.63 -15.44 -13.35
C CYS A 42 -6.42 -14.18 -12.52
N VAL A 43 -7.09 -14.06 -11.36
CA VAL A 43 -6.99 -12.87 -10.50
C VAL A 43 -5.58 -12.73 -9.94
N ARG A 44 -4.91 -13.83 -9.56
CA ARG A 44 -3.50 -13.84 -9.20
C ARG A 44 -2.63 -13.20 -10.28
N ASP A 45 -2.75 -13.68 -11.52
CA ASP A 45 -1.95 -13.23 -12.65
C ASP A 45 -2.29 -11.80 -13.07
N ALA A 46 -3.55 -11.39 -12.90
CA ALA A 46 -4.02 -10.03 -13.17
C ALA A 46 -3.55 -9.04 -12.10
N ALA A 47 -3.52 -9.44 -10.82
CA ALA A 47 -3.03 -8.62 -9.73
C ALA A 47 -1.52 -8.36 -9.86
N GLU A 48 -0.74 -9.39 -10.18
CA GLU A 48 0.70 -9.24 -10.44
C GLU A 48 0.95 -8.26 -11.60
N ASP A 49 0.30 -8.50 -12.73
CA ASP A 49 0.40 -7.68 -13.94
C ASP A 49 -0.05 -6.23 -13.69
N ALA A 50 -1.08 -6.03 -12.86
CA ALA A 50 -1.55 -4.72 -12.47
C ALA A 50 -0.50 -3.96 -11.64
N VAL A 51 0.09 -4.59 -10.62
CA VAL A 51 1.11 -3.92 -9.78
C VAL A 51 2.34 -3.55 -10.61
N HIS A 52 2.76 -4.40 -11.54
CA HIS A 52 3.87 -4.10 -12.47
C HIS A 52 3.57 -2.88 -13.35
N GLN A 53 2.35 -2.80 -13.90
CA GLN A 53 1.92 -1.67 -14.74
C GLN A 53 1.72 -0.38 -13.95
N LEU A 54 1.33 -0.49 -12.68
CA LEU A 54 1.11 0.63 -11.76
C LEU A 54 2.40 1.20 -11.18
N LYS A 55 3.58 0.75 -11.65
CA LYS A 55 4.90 1.30 -11.28
C LYS A 55 4.92 2.83 -11.24
N ASN A 56 4.44 3.46 -12.31
CA ASN A 56 4.38 4.92 -12.46
C ASN A 56 3.03 5.54 -12.03
N GLY A 57 2.14 4.73 -11.44
CA GLY A 57 0.79 5.10 -11.07
C GLY A 57 -0.19 5.10 -12.23
N GLU A 58 -1.48 5.23 -11.91
CA GLU A 58 -2.55 5.42 -12.87
C GLU A 58 -3.59 6.37 -12.25
N PRO A 59 -3.48 7.68 -12.50
CA PRO A 59 -4.37 8.68 -11.92
C PRO A 59 -5.84 8.45 -12.26
N ASN A 60 -6.17 7.85 -13.42
CA ASN A 60 -7.56 7.54 -13.78
C ASN A 60 -8.17 6.47 -12.87
N LEU A 61 -7.34 5.59 -12.31
CA LEU A 61 -7.71 4.58 -11.32
C LEU A 61 -7.50 5.07 -9.87
N GLY A 62 -6.94 6.28 -9.69
CA GLY A 62 -6.73 6.88 -8.36
C GLY A 62 -5.49 6.36 -7.66
N VAL A 63 -4.57 5.75 -8.42
CA VAL A 63 -3.35 5.12 -7.93
C VAL A 63 -2.16 6.04 -8.22
N PHE A 64 -1.38 6.35 -7.19
CA PHE A 64 -0.11 7.07 -7.30
C PHE A 64 1.02 6.15 -7.76
N PRO A 65 2.19 6.68 -8.15
CA PRO A 65 3.37 5.86 -8.37
C PRO A 65 3.62 4.88 -7.22
N LEU A 66 3.81 3.61 -7.56
CA LEU A 66 4.09 2.56 -6.59
C LEU A 66 5.58 2.27 -6.47
N ASP A 67 6.42 2.74 -7.40
CA ASP A 67 7.86 2.47 -7.36
C ASP A 67 8.70 3.64 -7.95
N PRO A 68 9.29 4.51 -7.09
CA PRO A 68 9.11 4.50 -5.64
C PRO A 68 7.70 4.89 -5.22
N LEU A 69 7.19 4.22 -4.19
CA LEU A 69 6.09 4.73 -3.39
C LEU A 69 6.64 5.77 -2.42
N GLU A 70 6.10 6.99 -2.49
CA GLU A 70 6.50 8.08 -1.59
C GLU A 70 5.55 8.19 -0.39
N ILE A 71 6.10 8.22 0.82
CA ILE A 71 5.34 8.35 2.07
C ILE A 71 5.91 9.54 2.86
N THR A 72 5.06 10.51 3.22
CA THR A 72 5.50 11.73 3.89
C THR A 72 6.13 11.44 5.24
N SER A 73 5.49 10.61 6.06
CA SER A 73 5.99 10.25 7.39
C SER A 73 5.46 8.89 7.80
N LEU A 74 6.30 8.10 8.47
CA LEU A 74 6.00 6.78 9.01
C LEU A 74 6.59 6.68 10.41
N GLY A 75 5.76 6.38 11.40
CA GLY A 75 6.18 6.22 12.80
C GLY A 75 6.15 4.76 13.23
N ILE A 76 7.19 4.33 13.94
CA ILE A 76 7.27 3.04 14.61
C ILE A 76 7.63 3.29 16.06
N SER A 77 6.77 2.85 16.98
CA SER A 77 7.01 2.97 18.41
C SER A 77 6.87 1.59 19.04
N GLN A 78 7.97 1.07 19.56
CA GLN A 78 7.99 -0.18 20.32
C GLN A 78 8.42 0.15 21.75
N GLY A 79 7.53 -0.06 22.72
CA GLY A 79 7.75 0.36 24.11
C GLY A 79 8.10 -0.76 25.08
N GLN A 80 8.02 -2.02 24.66
CA GLN A 80 8.12 -3.20 25.52
C GLN A 80 9.12 -4.21 24.98
N GLY A 81 9.70 -5.01 25.87
CA GLY A 81 10.60 -6.10 25.49
C GLY A 81 12.05 -5.67 25.25
N PRO A 82 12.83 -6.50 24.54
CA PRO A 82 14.24 -6.25 24.31
C PRO A 82 14.49 -5.05 23.40
N VAL A 83 13.54 -4.65 22.55
CA VAL A 83 13.65 -3.46 21.71
C VAL A 83 12.69 -2.40 22.24
N SER A 84 13.22 -1.26 22.67
CA SER A 84 12.40 -0.14 23.13
C SER A 84 12.85 1.12 22.41
N ILE A 85 12.20 1.44 21.29
CA ILE A 85 12.59 2.53 20.39
C ILE A 85 11.38 3.37 19.97
N SER A 86 11.64 4.66 19.76
CA SER A 86 10.83 5.54 18.94
C SER A 86 11.61 5.83 17.67
N LEU A 87 11.06 5.42 16.53
CA LEU A 87 11.65 5.57 15.21
C LEU A 87 10.65 6.30 14.32
N ARG A 88 11.11 7.40 13.72
CA ARG A 88 10.33 8.18 12.76
C ARG A 88 11.10 8.24 11.46
N PHE A 89 10.40 7.91 10.38
CA PHE A 89 10.88 8.10 9.02
C PHE A 89 10.12 9.26 8.38
N ASP A 90 10.83 10.12 7.65
CA ASP A 90 10.24 11.19 6.86
C ASP A 90 10.78 11.14 5.42
N ASN A 91 9.96 11.58 4.47
CA ASN A 91 10.31 11.60 3.03
C ASN A 91 10.73 10.20 2.53
N VAL A 92 9.96 9.19 2.92
CA VAL A 92 10.24 7.79 2.59
C VAL A 92 10.07 7.58 1.09
N LYS A 93 11.03 6.89 0.50
CA LYS A 93 10.94 6.30 -0.85
C LYS A 93 11.08 4.80 -0.73
N LEU A 94 9.99 4.08 -0.99
CA LEU A 94 9.94 2.63 -0.98
C LEU A 94 10.01 2.10 -2.41
N HIS A 95 11.11 1.43 -2.72
CA HIS A 95 11.42 0.85 -4.02
C HIS A 95 11.18 -0.67 -4.04
N GLY A 96 10.95 -1.23 -5.22
CA GLY A 96 10.83 -2.67 -5.46
C GLY A 96 9.43 -3.26 -5.31
N ILE A 97 8.41 -2.43 -5.04
CA ILE A 97 7.01 -2.86 -5.00
C ILE A 97 6.59 -3.42 -6.37
N SER A 98 7.06 -2.80 -7.47
CA SER A 98 6.71 -3.23 -8.83
C SER A 98 7.37 -4.55 -9.25
N GLU A 99 8.26 -5.12 -8.43
CA GLU A 99 8.90 -6.43 -8.67
C GLU A 99 8.20 -7.59 -7.93
N VAL A 100 7.04 -7.32 -7.33
CA VAL A 100 6.27 -8.32 -6.59
C VAL A 100 5.90 -9.51 -7.47
N LYS A 101 5.89 -10.70 -6.86
CA LYS A 101 5.29 -11.91 -7.42
C LYS A 101 4.10 -12.31 -6.57
N VAL A 102 2.96 -12.56 -7.19
CA VAL A 102 1.77 -13.04 -6.50
C VAL A 102 1.80 -14.57 -6.53
N THR A 103 2.11 -15.18 -5.39
CA THR A 103 2.34 -16.63 -5.30
C THR A 103 1.04 -17.40 -5.15
N SER A 104 0.03 -16.82 -4.49
CA SER A 104 -1.28 -17.42 -4.28
C SER A 104 -2.35 -16.34 -4.18
N HIS A 105 -3.57 -16.67 -4.62
CA HIS A 105 -4.74 -15.83 -4.43
C HIS A 105 -5.97 -16.71 -4.21
N LYS A 106 -6.88 -16.25 -3.35
CA LYS A 106 -8.22 -16.83 -3.16
C LYS A 106 -9.24 -15.74 -2.93
N SER A 107 -10.36 -15.83 -3.66
CA SER A 107 -11.50 -14.94 -3.52
C SER A 107 -12.72 -15.64 -2.92
N ASP A 108 -13.37 -14.98 -1.97
CA ASP A 108 -14.76 -15.24 -1.57
C ASP A 108 -15.60 -14.05 -2.04
N LEU A 109 -16.19 -14.19 -3.23
CA LEU A 109 -16.95 -13.11 -3.87
C LEU A 109 -18.29 -12.85 -3.19
N ASP A 110 -18.83 -13.81 -2.45
CA ASP A 110 -20.10 -13.66 -1.73
C ASP A 110 -19.92 -12.78 -0.49
N ASN A 111 -18.75 -12.89 0.17
CA ASN A 111 -18.39 -12.10 1.35
C ASN A 111 -17.42 -10.95 1.07
N TYR A 112 -17.04 -10.75 -0.20
CA TYR A 112 -16.07 -9.73 -0.65
C TYR A 112 -14.71 -9.82 0.03
N VAL A 113 -14.24 -11.05 0.26
CA VAL A 113 -12.95 -11.31 0.92
C VAL A 113 -11.93 -11.77 -0.11
N MET A 114 -10.70 -11.25 0.01
CA MET A 114 -9.56 -11.68 -0.79
C MET A 114 -8.39 -12.03 0.14
N ASN A 115 -7.74 -13.16 -0.15
CA ASN A 115 -6.53 -13.60 0.52
C ASN A 115 -5.45 -13.76 -0.53
N THR A 116 -4.32 -13.08 -0.35
CA THR A 116 -3.24 -13.05 -1.35
C THR A 116 -1.89 -13.25 -0.68
N ASP A 117 -1.12 -14.22 -1.15
CA ASP A 117 0.28 -14.38 -0.75
C ASP A 117 1.18 -13.76 -1.82
N VAL A 118 2.17 -13.00 -1.38
CA VAL A 118 3.11 -12.30 -2.25
C VAL A 118 4.56 -12.53 -1.83
N LEU A 119 5.46 -12.46 -2.81
CA LEU A 119 6.90 -12.43 -2.62
C LEU A 119 7.47 -11.17 -3.27
N ASN A 120 8.13 -10.33 -2.48
CA ASN A 120 8.97 -9.25 -2.99
C ASN A 120 10.44 -9.69 -2.94
N PRO A 121 11.12 -9.84 -4.10
CA PRO A 121 12.53 -10.24 -4.13
C PRO A 121 13.43 -9.24 -3.40
N LYS A 122 13.16 -7.95 -3.57
CA LYS A 122 13.86 -6.86 -2.87
C LYS A 122 12.89 -5.70 -2.63
N LEU A 123 12.88 -5.17 -1.42
CA LEU A 123 12.33 -3.85 -1.10
C LEU A 123 13.44 -2.98 -0.52
N GLU A 124 13.53 -1.73 -0.96
CA GLU A 124 14.51 -0.76 -0.45
C GLU A 124 13.79 0.50 0.01
N LEU A 125 13.99 0.85 1.27
CA LEU A 125 13.49 2.06 1.88
C LEU A 125 14.64 3.06 2.03
N LEU A 126 14.52 4.19 1.35
CA LEU A 126 15.41 5.35 1.51
C LEU A 126 14.64 6.46 2.21
N SER A 127 15.19 7.02 3.28
CA SER A 127 14.43 7.98 4.10
C SER A 127 15.33 8.92 4.90
N ASP A 128 14.79 10.06 5.31
CA ASP A 128 15.24 10.73 6.53
C ASP A 128 14.73 9.93 7.73
N TYR A 129 15.53 9.83 8.79
CA TYR A 129 15.11 9.14 10.01
C TYR A 129 15.50 9.91 11.27
N GLU A 130 14.78 9.65 12.35
CA GLU A 130 15.11 10.03 13.71
C GLU A 130 14.79 8.85 14.63
N ILE A 131 15.78 8.41 15.40
CA ILE A 131 15.65 7.29 16.33
C ILE A 131 16.09 7.71 17.74
N SER A 132 15.37 7.17 18.73
CA SER A 132 15.76 7.24 20.12
C SER A 132 15.31 5.99 20.86
N GLY A 133 16.07 5.56 21.85
CA GLY A 133 15.69 4.45 22.73
C GLY A 133 16.86 3.52 23.00
N ARG A 134 16.57 2.22 23.04
CA ARG A 134 17.55 1.17 23.29
C ARG A 134 17.18 -0.13 22.58
N ILE A 135 18.21 -0.88 22.25
CA ILE A 135 18.12 -2.25 21.76
C ILE A 135 18.90 -3.11 22.74
N LEU A 136 18.22 -4.05 23.38
CA LEU A 136 18.66 -4.75 24.58
C LEU A 136 19.08 -3.74 25.67
N LEU A 137 20.38 -3.71 25.98
CA LEU A 137 20.98 -2.79 26.93
C LEU A 137 21.69 -1.61 26.24
N LEU A 138 21.78 -1.63 24.91
CA LEU A 138 22.54 -0.64 24.15
C LEU A 138 21.63 0.56 23.83
N PRO A 139 21.96 1.77 24.29
CA PRO A 139 21.24 2.97 23.88
C PRO A 139 21.47 3.23 22.38
N ILE A 140 20.45 3.74 21.71
CA ILE A 140 20.53 4.19 20.31
C ILE A 140 19.88 5.56 20.18
N THR A 141 20.59 6.46 19.51
CA THR A 141 20.08 7.77 19.14
C THR A 141 20.74 8.21 17.85
N GLY A 142 19.99 8.88 16.99
CA GLY A 142 20.52 9.40 15.74
C GLY A 142 19.45 10.09 14.93
N LYS A 143 19.90 10.95 14.03
CA LYS A 143 19.05 11.62 13.06
C LYS A 143 19.86 11.86 11.80
N GLY A 144 19.40 11.35 10.67
CA GLY A 144 20.15 11.41 9.43
C GLY A 144 19.40 10.76 8.28
N LYS A 145 20.14 10.29 7.28
CA LYS A 145 19.60 9.42 6.22
C LYS A 145 19.70 7.97 6.65
N CYS A 146 18.78 7.15 6.18
CA CYS A 146 18.87 5.70 6.30
C CYS A 146 18.55 4.98 5.00
N ASN A 147 19.15 3.81 4.84
CA ASN A 147 18.74 2.78 3.89
C ASN A 147 18.35 1.52 4.67
N VAL A 148 17.14 1.02 4.42
CA VAL A 148 16.70 -0.29 4.90
C VAL A 148 16.35 -1.17 3.70
N THR A 149 17.05 -2.27 3.52
CA THR A 149 16.77 -3.22 2.42
C THR A 149 16.26 -4.53 2.98
N LEU A 150 15.10 -4.98 2.50
CA LEU A 150 14.52 -6.28 2.78
C LEU A 150 14.68 -7.16 1.54
N SER A 151 15.17 -8.39 1.69
CA SER A 151 15.28 -9.35 0.58
C SER A 151 14.41 -10.58 0.83
N GLU A 152 13.82 -11.09 -0.26
CA GLU A 152 12.93 -12.25 -0.26
C GLU A 152 11.83 -12.14 0.81
N LEU A 153 11.13 -11.01 0.84
CA LEU A 153 10.02 -10.78 1.77
C LEU A 153 8.78 -11.52 1.27
N LYS A 154 8.34 -12.53 2.02
CA LYS A 154 7.03 -13.17 1.83
C LYS A 154 6.01 -12.53 2.76
N SER A 155 4.88 -12.15 2.22
CA SER A 155 3.80 -11.50 2.99
C SER A 155 2.44 -12.06 2.61
N HIS A 156 1.52 -11.99 3.55
CA HIS A 156 0.12 -12.30 3.36
C HIS A 156 -0.72 -11.02 3.42
N ILE A 157 -1.67 -10.91 2.52
CA ILE A 157 -2.61 -9.80 2.41
C ILE A 157 -4.01 -10.36 2.59
N TYR A 158 -4.70 -9.89 3.64
CA TYR A 158 -6.12 -10.11 3.85
C TYR A 158 -6.87 -8.82 3.55
N GLN A 159 -7.89 -8.90 2.70
CA GLN A 159 -8.76 -7.78 2.38
C GLN A 159 -10.22 -8.16 2.52
N LYS A 160 -11.03 -7.21 3.01
CA LYS A 160 -12.48 -7.33 3.06
C LYS A 160 -13.11 -6.04 2.56
N GLY A 161 -13.92 -6.17 1.51
CA GLY A 161 -14.72 -5.08 0.96
C GLY A 161 -16.11 -4.99 1.59
N GLU A 162 -16.66 -3.78 1.58
CA GLU A 162 -18.06 -3.51 1.83
C GLU A 162 -18.69 -2.86 0.59
N PRO A 163 -19.83 -3.38 0.09
CA PRO A 163 -20.48 -2.85 -1.09
C PRO A 163 -20.99 -1.42 -0.84
N VAL A 164 -20.63 -0.49 -1.73
CA VAL A 164 -21.14 0.89 -1.72
C VAL A 164 -21.71 1.23 -3.09
N PHE A 165 -22.93 1.76 -3.13
CA PHE A 165 -23.60 2.11 -4.38
C PHE A 165 -23.48 3.61 -4.66
N LYS A 166 -22.97 3.97 -5.85
CA LYS A 166 -22.88 5.35 -6.35
C LYS A 166 -23.35 5.39 -7.79
N ASN A 167 -24.31 6.26 -8.10
CA ASN A 167 -24.84 6.44 -9.47
C ASN A 167 -25.27 5.12 -10.15
N GLY A 168 -25.93 4.23 -9.41
CA GLY A 168 -26.39 2.94 -9.92
C GLY A 168 -25.29 1.89 -10.14
N LYS A 169 -24.05 2.18 -9.78
CA LYS A 169 -22.92 1.25 -9.85
C LYS A 169 -22.46 0.84 -8.45
N MET A 170 -22.06 -0.42 -8.32
CA MET A 170 -21.45 -0.95 -7.12
C MET A 170 -19.94 -0.69 -7.13
N TYR A 171 -19.43 -0.24 -6.00
CA TYR A 171 -18.02 -0.08 -5.66
C TYR A 171 -17.74 -0.88 -4.39
N LEU A 172 -16.46 -1.06 -4.05
CA LEU A 172 -16.07 -1.60 -2.76
C LEU A 172 -15.42 -0.50 -1.92
N ASN A 173 -15.92 -0.30 -0.71
CA ASN A 173 -15.12 0.32 0.34
C ASN A 173 -14.25 -0.78 0.92
N ASP A 174 -12.93 -0.69 0.79
CA ASP A 174 -12.03 -1.62 1.46
C ASP A 174 -12.17 -1.33 2.96
N SER A 175 -12.80 -2.22 3.73
CA SER A 175 -13.12 -1.99 5.14
C SER A 175 -12.09 -2.61 6.07
N ILE A 176 -11.42 -3.68 5.62
CA ILE A 176 -10.28 -4.29 6.31
C ILE A 176 -9.18 -4.55 5.29
N PHE A 177 -7.97 -4.11 5.59
CA PHE A 177 -6.77 -4.45 4.86
C PHE A 177 -5.67 -4.77 5.86
N GLU A 178 -5.19 -6.01 5.86
CA GLU A 178 -4.09 -6.44 6.70
C GLU A 178 -2.95 -6.94 5.82
N PHE A 179 -1.80 -6.33 5.98
CA PHE A 179 -0.52 -6.78 5.44
C PHE A 179 0.29 -7.40 6.57
N LYS A 180 0.66 -8.66 6.41
CA LYS A 180 1.40 -9.42 7.41
C LYS A 180 2.66 -10.00 6.79
N MET A 181 3.83 -9.59 7.29
CA MET A 181 5.10 -10.19 6.89
C MET A 181 5.24 -11.59 7.50
N GLN A 182 5.48 -12.61 6.67
CA GLN A 182 5.57 -14.00 7.12
C GLN A 182 7.02 -14.44 7.26
N GLU A 183 7.79 -14.28 6.20
CA GLU A 183 9.19 -14.70 6.11
C GLU A 183 10.02 -13.60 5.46
N LEU A 184 11.28 -13.52 5.86
CA LEU A 184 12.23 -12.57 5.32
C LEU A 184 13.58 -13.26 5.15
N GLY A 185 14.17 -13.16 3.96
CA GLY A 185 15.50 -13.72 3.70
C GLY A 185 16.60 -12.96 4.44
N ARG A 186 16.60 -11.63 4.33
CA ARG A 186 17.57 -10.75 5.02
C ARG A 186 17.04 -9.32 5.13
N MET A 187 17.35 -8.66 6.25
CA MET A 187 17.22 -7.20 6.41
C MET A 187 18.62 -6.59 6.51
N TYR A 188 18.90 -5.55 5.71
CA TYR A 188 20.11 -4.74 5.80
C TYR A 188 19.73 -3.35 6.30
N LEU A 189 20.55 -2.81 7.20
CA LEU A 189 20.32 -1.53 7.86
C LEU A 189 21.55 -0.65 7.69
N ASP A 190 21.35 0.57 7.23
CA ASP A 190 22.38 1.61 7.23
C ASP A 190 21.78 2.90 7.77
N LEU A 191 22.28 3.33 8.92
CA LEU A 191 21.81 4.52 9.64
C LEU A 191 22.97 5.50 9.76
N GLU A 192 22.87 6.61 9.04
CA GLU A 192 23.88 7.68 9.11
C GLU A 192 23.69 8.53 10.37
N ASN A 193 24.78 9.16 10.82
CA ASN A 193 24.76 10.14 11.92
C ASN A 193 24.15 9.63 13.24
N LEU A 194 24.37 8.34 13.54
CA LEU A 194 24.15 7.80 14.89
C LEU A 194 25.10 8.49 15.88
N PHE A 195 24.64 8.66 17.13
CA PHE A 195 25.41 9.24 18.24
C PHE A 195 26.04 10.61 17.90
N ASN A 196 25.29 11.47 17.20
CA ASN A 196 25.74 12.79 16.74
C ASN A 196 27.00 12.73 15.84
N GLY A 197 27.15 11.65 15.08
CA GLY A 197 28.22 11.51 14.09
C GLY A 197 29.51 10.89 14.63
N ASP A 198 29.50 10.33 15.85
CA ASP A 198 30.61 9.50 16.31
C ASP A 198 30.74 8.26 15.44
N LYS A 199 31.78 8.24 14.59
CA LYS A 199 31.97 7.20 13.59
C LYS A 199 32.15 5.81 14.22
N ALA A 200 32.91 5.71 15.31
CA ALA A 200 33.20 4.41 15.92
C ALA A 200 31.93 3.81 16.53
N LEU A 201 31.14 4.62 17.24
CA LEU A 201 29.87 4.16 17.80
C LEU A 201 28.84 3.86 16.70
N GLY A 202 28.76 4.71 15.68
CA GLY A 202 27.86 4.52 14.54
C GLY A 202 28.15 3.26 13.73
N ASP A 203 29.41 3.02 13.38
CA ASP A 203 29.83 1.82 12.64
C ASP A 203 29.55 0.56 13.46
N ASN A 204 29.89 0.55 14.75
CA ASN A 204 29.66 -0.60 15.63
C ASN A 204 28.17 -0.88 15.82
N MET A 205 27.34 0.17 15.94
CA MET A 205 25.90 0.00 16.05
C MET A 205 25.30 -0.54 14.75
N ASN A 206 25.69 -0.01 13.58
CA ASN A 206 25.25 -0.57 12.29
C ASN A 206 25.67 -2.04 12.14
N ALA A 207 26.90 -2.41 12.52
CA ALA A 207 27.36 -3.80 12.52
C ALA A 207 26.47 -4.68 13.43
N PHE A 208 26.24 -4.24 14.67
CA PHE A 208 25.37 -4.93 15.62
C PHE A 208 23.93 -5.11 15.09
N LEU A 209 23.35 -4.06 14.51
CA LEU A 209 22.01 -4.11 13.91
C LEU A 209 21.94 -5.13 12.77
N ASN A 210 22.96 -5.14 11.89
CA ASN A 210 23.01 -6.07 10.77
C ASN A 210 23.30 -7.51 11.22
N GLU A 211 24.12 -7.73 12.24
CA GLU A 211 24.37 -9.07 12.79
C GLU A 211 23.11 -9.66 13.45
N ASN A 212 22.34 -8.82 14.14
CA ASN A 212 21.16 -9.22 14.92
C ASN A 212 19.83 -8.93 14.21
N TRP A 213 19.87 -8.73 12.90
CA TRP A 213 18.74 -8.27 12.10
C TRP A 213 17.48 -9.12 12.27
N TRP A 214 17.61 -10.44 12.43
CA TRP A 214 16.44 -11.34 12.52
C TRP A 214 15.68 -11.15 13.81
N GLU A 215 16.39 -11.00 14.93
CA GLU A 215 15.78 -10.71 16.23
C GLU A 215 15.12 -9.33 16.22
N LEU A 216 15.80 -8.33 15.64
CA LEU A 216 15.23 -6.99 15.45
C LEU A 216 13.96 -7.01 14.60
N PHE A 217 14.00 -7.74 13.49
CA PHE A 217 12.86 -7.88 12.59
C PHE A 217 11.67 -8.49 13.32
N LYS A 218 11.85 -9.60 14.05
CA LYS A 218 10.76 -10.24 14.81
C LYS A 218 10.12 -9.30 15.82
N GLU A 219 10.93 -8.52 16.53
CA GLU A 219 10.45 -7.56 17.55
C GLU A 219 9.71 -6.38 16.93
N LEU A 220 10.19 -5.86 15.80
CA LEU A 220 9.60 -4.70 15.13
C LEU A 220 8.46 -5.05 14.16
N ARG A 221 8.37 -6.31 13.72
CA ARG A 221 7.40 -6.77 12.71
C ARG A 221 5.96 -6.37 13.02
N PRO A 222 5.41 -6.53 14.24
CA PRO A 222 4.01 -6.15 14.48
C PRO A 222 3.72 -4.67 14.18
N ALA A 223 4.62 -3.77 14.55
CA ALA A 223 4.48 -2.34 14.29
C ALA A 223 4.69 -2.01 12.80
N LEU A 224 5.62 -2.72 12.13
CA LEU A 224 5.81 -2.61 10.67
C LEU A 224 4.58 -3.09 9.89
N ASP A 225 4.01 -4.23 10.27
CA ASP A 225 2.78 -4.79 9.70
C ASP A 225 1.64 -3.78 9.80
N GLU A 226 1.42 -3.18 10.98
CA GLU A 226 0.39 -2.17 11.20
C GLU A 226 0.60 -0.93 10.32
N ALA A 227 1.82 -0.39 10.33
CA ALA A 227 2.14 0.84 9.61
C ALA A 227 2.00 0.65 8.09
N LEU A 228 2.49 -0.46 7.55
CA LEU A 228 2.36 -0.79 6.12
C LEU A 228 0.93 -1.18 5.74
N SER A 229 0.17 -1.84 6.63
CA SER A 229 -1.25 -2.09 6.40
C SER A 229 -2.00 -0.79 6.15
N GLN A 230 -1.77 0.26 6.96
CA GLN A 230 -2.40 1.55 6.75
C GLN A 230 -2.00 2.21 5.42
N VAL A 231 -0.72 2.14 5.05
CA VAL A 231 -0.23 2.70 3.79
C VAL A 231 -0.89 2.01 2.59
N PHE A 232 -0.84 0.68 2.54
CA PHE A 232 -1.38 -0.08 1.40
C PHE A 232 -2.91 -0.06 1.38
N HIS A 233 -3.57 -0.05 2.54
CA HIS A 233 -5.01 0.15 2.64
C HIS A 233 -5.46 1.44 1.95
N ASN A 234 -4.77 2.55 2.19
CA ASN A 234 -5.12 3.84 1.58
C ASN A 234 -5.02 3.80 0.05
N ILE A 235 -4.08 3.03 -0.50
CA ILE A 235 -3.91 2.85 -1.95
C ILE A 235 -5.02 1.96 -2.50
N ALA A 236 -5.23 0.79 -1.89
CA ALA A 236 -6.26 -0.18 -2.29
C ALA A 236 -7.67 0.44 -2.23
N ASN A 237 -8.00 1.11 -1.13
CA ASN A 237 -9.31 1.71 -0.94
C ASN A 237 -9.60 2.81 -1.98
N ARG A 238 -8.61 3.63 -2.34
CA ARG A 238 -8.77 4.64 -3.42
C ARG A 238 -9.10 3.98 -4.76
N PHE A 239 -8.45 2.88 -5.08
CA PHE A 239 -8.73 2.12 -6.30
C PHE A 239 -10.16 1.54 -6.27
N PHE A 240 -10.52 0.79 -5.21
CA PHE A 240 -11.81 0.12 -5.09
C PHE A 240 -13.01 1.08 -5.00
N LEU A 241 -12.82 2.29 -4.47
CA LEU A 241 -13.83 3.33 -4.44
C LEU A 241 -13.98 4.10 -5.76
N LYS A 242 -13.05 3.93 -6.71
CA LYS A 242 -13.01 4.63 -7.99
C LYS A 242 -13.33 3.73 -9.19
N VAL A 243 -13.06 2.44 -9.08
CA VAL A 243 -13.35 1.45 -10.13
C VAL A 243 -14.58 0.64 -9.74
N PRO A 244 -15.63 0.59 -10.59
CA PRO A 244 -16.81 -0.23 -10.31
C PRO A 244 -16.47 -1.72 -10.17
N TYR A 245 -17.16 -2.40 -9.27
CA TYR A 245 -16.92 -3.82 -8.96
C TYR A 245 -17.11 -4.74 -10.18
N ASP A 246 -18.09 -4.45 -11.04
CA ASP A 246 -18.36 -5.18 -12.28
C ASP A 246 -17.31 -4.95 -13.39
N ILE A 247 -16.47 -3.92 -13.24
CA ILE A 247 -15.34 -3.67 -14.12
C ILE A 247 -14.11 -4.45 -13.65
N ILE A 248 -13.89 -4.53 -12.33
CA ILE A 248 -12.81 -5.31 -11.73
C ILE A 248 -13.07 -6.81 -11.91
N PHE A 249 -14.30 -7.24 -11.57
CA PHE A 249 -14.73 -8.63 -11.63
C PHE A 249 -15.98 -8.76 -12.53
N PRO A 250 -15.82 -8.68 -13.85
CA PRO A 250 -16.93 -8.79 -14.80
C PRO A 250 -17.56 -10.18 -14.78
N LYS A 251 -18.83 -10.27 -15.15
CA LYS A 251 -19.52 -11.57 -15.28
C LYS A 251 -19.01 -12.37 -16.49
N GLU A 252 -18.71 -11.65 -17.59
CA GLU A 252 -18.22 -12.13 -18.88
C GLU A 252 -17.32 -11.02 -19.49
N LEU A 253 -16.38 -11.37 -20.38
CA LEU A 253 -15.39 -10.44 -20.97
C LEU A 253 -15.85 -9.78 -22.26
#